data_AF-A0A7Y3FBC4-F1
#
_entry.id   AF-A0A7Y3FBC4-F1
#
_cell.length_a   1.000
_cell.length_b   1.000
_cell.length_c   1.000
_cell.angle_alpha   90.00
_cell.angle_beta   90.00
_cell.angle_gamma   90.00
#
_symmetry.space_group_name_H-M   'P 1'
#
loop_
_entity.id
_entity.type
_entity.pdbx_description
1 polymer ?
#
loop_
_entity_poly.entity_id
_entity_poly.type
_entity_poly.pdbx_seq_one_letter_code
_entity_poly.pdbx_strand_id
1 'polypeptide(L)' 'MNKNQIYSIAIGTAMGSSIGVTIGAIISQVALGTAYGSIIGSIIGVVIALVFLKEHPEK' A
#
# COMPACT_ATOMS: atom_id res chain seq x y z
N MET A 1 11.36 -4.81 12.27
CA MET A 1 11.03 -4.20 10.96
C MET A 1 12.11 -3.19 10.64
N ASN A 2 12.79 -3.36 9.50
CA ASN A 2 13.82 -2.41 9.08
C ASN A 2 13.15 -1.12 8.54
N LYS A 3 13.88 0.02 8.51
CA LYS A 3 13.35 1.31 8.03
C LYS A 3 12.72 1.18 6.64
N ASN A 4 13.36 0.42 5.75
CA ASN A 4 12.87 0.18 4.40
C ASN A 4 11.57 -0.64 4.34
N GLN A 5 11.33 -1.53 5.31
CA GLN A 5 10.05 -2.23 5.42
C GLN A 5 8.94 -1.28 5.85
N ILE A 6 9.24 -0.40 6.82
CA ILE A 6 8.30 0.61 7.29
C ILE A 6 7.94 1.55 6.13
N TYR A 7 8.94 2.02 5.37
CA TYR A 7 8.69 2.88 4.21
C TYR A 7 7.92 2.17 3.10
N SER A 8 8.26 0.92 2.77
CA SER A 8 7.53 0.13 1.78
C SER A 8 6.05 -0.01 2.12
N ILE A 9 5.74 -0.34 3.38
CA ILE A 9 4.36 -0.47 3.84
C ILE A 9 3.66 0.89 3.85
N ALA A 10 4.30 1.95 4.37
CA ALA A 10 3.73 3.28 4.43
C ALA A 10 3.43 3.86 3.03
N ILE A 11 4.37 3.71 2.09
CA ILE A 11 4.19 4.13 0.69
C ILE A 11 3.07 3.32 0.03
N GLY A 12 3.07 1.99 0.20
CA GLY A 12 2.03 1.11 -0.32
C GLY A 12 0.64 1.53 0.16
N THR A 13 0.46 1.73 1.47
CA THR A 13 -0.81 2.17 2.06
C THR A 13 -1.22 3.55 1.55
N ALA A 14 -0.31 4.52 1.52
CA ALA A 14 -0.60 5.88 1.06
C ALA A 14 -1.01 5.92 -0.42
N MET A 15 -0.27 5.21 -1.28
CA MET A 15 -0.60 5.09 -2.71
C MET A 15 -1.93 4.38 -2.91
N GLY A 16 -2.15 3.26 -2.23
CA GLY A 16 -3.39 2.50 -2.33
C GLY A 16 -4.60 3.31 -1.90
N SER A 17 -4.51 4.04 -0.79
CA SER A 17 -5.59 4.92 -0.33
C SER A 17 -5.90 6.03 -1.33
N SER A 18 -4.87 6.69 -1.88
CA SER A 18 -5.05 7.75 -2.88
C SER A 18 -5.74 7.24 -4.16
N ILE A 19 -5.27 6.12 -4.70
CA ILE A 19 -5.88 5.48 -5.88
C ILE A 19 -7.31 5.03 -5.56
N GLY A 20 -7.52 4.45 -4.38
CA GLY A 20 -8.83 4.02 -3.89
C GLY A 20 -9.84 5.16 -3.80
N VAL A 21 -9.43 6.32 -3.28
CA VAL A 21 -10.25 7.54 -3.26
C VAL A 21 -10.65 7.95 -4.67
N THR A 22 -9.71 7.99 -5.61
CA THR A 22 -9.99 8.38 -6.99
C THR A 22 -10.98 7.43 -7.66
N ILE A 23 -10.77 6.12 -7.53
CA ILE A 23 -11.70 5.12 -8.08
C ILE A 23 -13.07 5.21 -7.40
N GLY A 24 -13.09 5.30 -6.07
CA GLY A 24 -14.30 5.45 -5.27
C GLY A 24 -15.11 6.69 -5.63
N ALA A 25 -14.44 7.81 -5.95
CA ALA A 25 -15.08 9.03 -6.41
C ALA A 25 -15.78 8.84 -7.77
N ILE A 26 -15.16 8.11 -8.70
CA ILE A 26 -15.75 7.83 -10.03
C ILE A 26 -17.03 7.00 -9.90
N ILE A 27 -17.06 6.02 -9.00
CA ILE A 27 -18.22 5.14 -8.77
C ILE A 27 -19.21 5.67 -7.72
N SER A 28 -19.03 6.91 -7.22
CA SER A 28 -19.81 7.49 -6.12
C SER A 28 -19.83 6.65 -4.83
N GLN A 29 -18.79 5.83 -4.61
CA GLN A 29 -18.58 5.01 -3.41
C GLN A 29 -17.19 5.29 -2.80
N VAL A 30 -16.93 6.55 -2.45
CA VAL A 30 -15.63 7.00 -1.94
C VAL A 30 -15.19 6.18 -0.72
N ALA A 31 -16.08 5.93 0.24
CA ALA A 31 -15.76 5.18 1.46
C ALA A 31 -15.35 3.72 1.19
N LEU A 32 -15.97 3.06 0.20
CA LEU A 32 -15.57 1.70 -0.20
C LEU A 32 -14.26 1.75 -0.98
N GLY A 33 -14.11 2.70 -1.91
CA GLY A 33 -12.88 2.91 -2.66
C GLY A 33 -11.67 3.14 -1.76
N THR A 34 -11.79 3.99 -0.73
CA THR A 34 -10.72 4.24 0.24
C THR A 34 -10.36 2.99 1.03
N ALA A 35 -11.36 2.23 1.48
CA ALA A 35 -11.15 0.99 2.24
C ALA A 35 -10.44 -0.06 1.40
N TYR A 36 -10.95 -0.37 0.21
CA TYR A 36 -10.33 -1.32 -0.70
C TYR A 36 -8.94 -0.87 -1.13
N GLY A 37 -8.77 0.40 -1.50
CA GLY A 37 -7.48 0.96 -1.87
C GLY A 37 -6.44 0.86 -0.74
N SER A 38 -6.83 1.19 0.50
CA SER A 38 -5.93 1.09 1.65
C SER A 38 -5.54 -0.36 1.96
N ILE A 39 -6.48 -1.30 1.84
CA ILE A 39 -6.21 -2.74 2.03
C ILE A 39 -5.25 -3.24 0.96
N ILE A 40 -5.55 -2.98 -0.32
CA ILE A 40 -4.73 -3.41 -1.45
C ILE A 40 -3.32 -2.80 -1.36
N GLY A 41 -3.23 -1.49 -1.11
CA GLY A 41 -1.96 -0.80 -0.94
C GLY A 41 -1.11 -1.35 0.20
N SER A 42 -1.74 -1.65 1.34
CA SER A 42 -1.05 -2.26 2.48
C SER A 42 -0.56 -3.67 2.15
N ILE A 43 -1.36 -4.49 1.47
CA ILE A 43 -0.95 -5.84 1.02
C ILE A 43 0.25 -5.73 0.07
N ILE A 44 0.21 -4.85 -0.92
CA ILE A 44 1.32 -4.64 -1.86
C ILE A 44 2.58 -4.21 -1.10
N GLY A 45 2.47 -3.22 -0.21
CA GLY A 45 3.59 -2.73 0.59
C GLY A 45 4.20 -3.81 1.49
N VAL A 46 3.37 -4.68 2.07
CA VAL A 46 3.81 -5.84 2.88
C VAL A 46 4.48 -6.91 2.01
N VAL A 47 3.90 -7.25 0.84
CA VAL A 47 4.50 -8.23 -0.08
C VAL A 47 5.86 -7.76 -0.54
N ILE A 48 6.01 -6.49 -0.93
CA ILE A 48 7.30 -5.91 -1.33
C ILE A 48 8.29 -5.93 -0.14
N ALA A 49 7.84 -5.57 1.06
CA ALA A 49 8.68 -5.56 2.25
C ALA A 49 9.15 -6.97 2.69
N LEU A 50 8.35 -8.01 2.41
CA LEU A 50 8.62 -9.39 2.82
C LEU A 50 9.31 -10.24 1.76
N VAL A 51 9.03 -10.00 0.48
CA VAL A 51 9.64 -10.74 -0.64
C VAL A 51 10.92 -10.01 -1.06
N PHE A 52 10.77 -8.76 -1.51
CA PHE A 52 11.86 -8.04 -2.17
C PHE A 52 12.95 -7.58 -1.21
N LEU A 53 12.58 -6.96 -0.08
CA LEU A 53 13.56 -6.46 0.89
C LEU A 53 14.18 -7.59 1.75
N LYS A 54 13.52 -8.73 1.84
CA LYS A 54 14.09 -9.91 2.50
C LYS A 54 15.15 -10.59 1.63
N GLU A 55 14.95 -10.59 0.31
CA GLU A 55 15.91 -11.10 -0.68
C GLU A 55 17.09 -10.16 -0.91
N HIS A 56 16.89 -8.85 -0.75
CA HIS A 56 17.94 -7.82 -0.81
C HIS A 56 18.05 -7.04 0.50
N PRO A 57 18.57 -7.64 1.59
CA PRO A 57 18.91 -6.86 2.77
C PRO A 57 19.95 -5.82 2.34
N GLU A 58 19.67 -4.53 2.57
CA GLU A 58 20.66 -3.47 2.37
C GLU A 58 22.00 -3.92 2.99
N LYS A 59 23.05 -3.94 2.16
CA LYS A 59 24.42 -4.15 2.60
C LYS A 59 24.89 -2.96 3.42
#